data_AF-A0A165ZSI3-F1
#
_entry.id   AF-A0A165ZSI3-F1
#
_cell.length_a   1.000
_cell.length_b   1.000
_cell.length_c   1.000
_cell.angle_alpha   90.00
_cell.angle_beta   90.00
_cell.angle_gamma   90.00
#
_symmetry.space_group_name_H-M   'P 1'
#
loop_
_entity.id
_entity.type
_entity.pdbx_description
1 polymer ?
#
loop_
_entity_poly.entity_id
_entity_poly.type
_entity_poly.pdbx_seq_one_letter_code
_entity_poly.pdbx_strand_id
1 'polypeptide(L)'
;MQKLPVGRQDFTTIRENNYLYVDKTKYIHKMIKSGDINFLSRPRRFGKSLLISTLKELFKGNKKLFEGLYIYDKWNWEEKYPIIHIDFGEGDYTTRDDLKDTLSDVLEDIAENFGIELKRRTIPKRFAELFKKIYNKTQKKIVVLVDEYDKPITNNLTKSNINEFQEALGSFYEVLKTNDQYIKFIFLTGISKFTKVSVFSKLNHVDDLTLIDEFNSMCGYTQEELEDNFQPFIQKLADKFQMSYSDTLDKIRVYYNGYSWNGEDKVYNPYSTLLCFKHGEFAEEWFNTGTPSVLADYPMGAYSLKSIAEPSRVSYNELKNPTTENIKEEVLLFQTGYLTVDNVEVGERAKFYDLKIPNLEVETALFENLIARYSKISFNDILDYGSKLLKYTIDGDCKKIKETLGDYLSPIPSNLRGQDERYYHVLVFMLLYSAKIHVHSEVHGYKGNADLIIEENDNVIIIEFKQSSKSSLNYMIDEALEQIETQEYGRQYKNKNIIKGAIVFKDSEIGCKLIKE
;
A
#
# COMPACT_ATOMS: atom_id res chain seq x y z
N MET A 1 22.86 -0.81 18.82
CA MET A 1 21.58 -0.64 18.10
C MET A 1 20.65 -1.80 18.48
N GLN A 2 19.38 -1.54 18.74
CA GLN A 2 18.38 -2.61 18.92
C GLN A 2 18.25 -3.45 17.64
N LYS A 3 17.73 -4.67 17.74
CA LYS A 3 17.44 -5.51 16.56
C LYS A 3 16.16 -5.01 15.87
N LEU A 4 16.14 -5.03 14.54
CA LEU A 4 14.94 -4.69 13.76
C LEU A 4 13.99 -5.89 13.66
N PRO A 5 12.68 -5.72 13.90
CA PRO A 5 11.70 -6.81 13.88
C PRO A 5 11.22 -7.15 12.45
N VAL A 6 12.14 -7.30 11.50
CA VAL A 6 11.77 -7.53 10.08
C VAL A 6 11.02 -8.84 9.93
N GLY A 7 9.78 -8.76 9.46
CA GLY A 7 8.88 -9.93 9.31
C GLY A 7 8.39 -10.54 10.63
N ARG A 8 8.74 -9.95 11.79
CA ARG A 8 8.26 -10.41 13.10
C ARG A 8 6.94 -9.72 13.42
N GLN A 9 5.91 -10.51 13.68
CA GLN A 9 4.57 -10.02 14.00
C GLN A 9 4.13 -10.35 15.44
N ASP A 10 4.88 -11.21 16.13
CA ASP A 10 4.59 -11.57 17.52
C ASP A 10 5.13 -10.52 18.49
N PHE A 11 4.20 -9.83 19.18
CA PHE A 11 4.50 -8.77 20.13
C PHE A 11 5.35 -9.27 21.30
N THR A 12 5.04 -10.46 21.84
CA THR A 12 5.79 -11.08 22.93
C THR A 12 7.27 -11.26 22.55
N THR A 13 7.52 -11.88 21.39
CA THR A 13 8.86 -12.07 20.84
C THR A 13 9.61 -10.74 20.69
N ILE A 14 8.95 -9.71 20.18
CA ILE A 14 9.56 -8.38 19.98
C ILE A 14 9.98 -7.78 21.32
N ARG A 15 9.10 -7.81 22.33
CA ARG A 15 9.36 -7.21 23.64
C ARG A 15 10.38 -7.99 24.46
N GLU A 16 10.28 -9.32 24.50
CA GLU A 16 11.18 -10.17 25.29
C GLU A 16 12.60 -10.21 24.73
N ASN A 17 12.77 -10.16 23.40
CA ASN A 17 14.07 -10.19 22.76
C ASN A 17 14.66 -8.80 22.46
N ASN A 18 14.08 -7.74 23.04
CA ASN A 18 14.51 -6.35 22.90
C ASN A 18 14.69 -5.91 21.43
N TYR A 19 13.73 -6.29 20.59
CA TYR A 19 13.60 -5.70 19.25
C TYR A 19 13.06 -4.27 19.38
N LEU A 20 13.42 -3.42 18.43
CA LEU A 20 12.86 -2.08 18.31
C LEU A 20 11.35 -2.19 18.08
N TYR A 21 10.57 -1.50 18.90
CA TYR A 21 9.11 -1.43 18.79
C TYR A 21 8.67 0.03 18.87
N VAL A 22 8.01 0.51 17.81
CA VAL A 22 7.39 1.84 17.80
C VAL A 22 6.04 1.74 18.48
N ASP A 23 5.84 2.53 19.54
CA ASP A 23 4.67 2.43 20.39
C ASP A 23 3.40 2.99 19.75
N LYS A 24 2.45 2.10 19.43
CA LYS A 24 1.12 2.44 18.91
C LYS A 24 0.00 2.31 19.94
N THR A 25 0.33 2.04 21.20
CA THR A 25 -0.67 1.71 22.22
C THR A 25 -1.58 2.88 22.60
N LYS A 26 -1.21 4.12 22.24
CA LYS A 26 -2.11 5.29 22.31
C LYS A 26 -3.38 5.13 21.48
N TYR A 27 -3.28 4.53 20.29
CA TYR A 27 -4.43 4.29 19.41
C TYR A 27 -5.30 3.16 19.95
N ILE A 28 -4.68 2.11 20.51
CA ILE A 28 -5.40 1.00 21.16
C ILE A 28 -6.25 1.52 22.32
N HIS A 29 -5.68 2.38 23.18
CA HIS A 29 -6.40 2.96 24.30
C HIS A 29 -7.59 3.84 23.87
N LYS A 30 -7.48 4.55 22.73
CA LYS A 30 -8.60 5.28 22.14
C LYS A 30 -9.68 4.34 21.57
N MET A 31 -9.28 3.35 20.78
CA MET A 31 -10.18 2.38 20.14
C MET A 31 -11.03 1.62 21.15
N ILE A 32 -10.43 1.15 22.26
CA ILE A 32 -11.17 0.39 23.27
C ILE A 32 -12.24 1.26 23.98
N LYS A 33 -12.12 2.60 23.90
CA LYS A 33 -13.11 3.54 24.45
C LYS A 33 -14.20 3.95 23.45
N SER A 34 -13.98 3.80 22.15
CA SER A 34 -14.94 4.24 21.12
C SER A 34 -16.06 3.22 20.88
N GLY A 35 -15.78 1.93 21.01
CA GLY A 35 -16.79 0.88 20.86
C GLY A 35 -16.26 -0.54 21.07
N ASP A 36 -17.19 -1.49 21.16
CA ASP A 36 -16.88 -2.89 21.42
C ASP A 36 -16.59 -3.71 20.15
N ILE A 37 -17.01 -3.23 18.97
CA ILE A 37 -16.84 -3.94 17.69
C ILE A 37 -16.15 -3.01 16.70
N ASN A 38 -14.88 -3.29 16.43
CA ASN A 38 -14.00 -2.41 15.66
C ASN A 38 -13.45 -3.13 14.43
N PHE A 39 -13.24 -2.35 13.36
CA PHE A 39 -12.63 -2.82 12.13
C PHE A 39 -11.58 -1.84 11.62
N LEU A 40 -10.45 -2.36 11.17
CA LEU A 40 -9.41 -1.58 10.50
C LEU A 40 -8.93 -2.31 9.24
N SER A 41 -9.07 -1.67 8.08
CA SER A 41 -8.40 -2.10 6.84
C SER A 41 -7.13 -1.28 6.63
N ARG A 42 -6.04 -1.99 6.33
CA ARG A 42 -4.76 -1.42 5.88
C ARG A 42 -4.14 -2.37 4.85
N PRO A 43 -3.30 -1.89 3.92
CA PRO A 43 -2.58 -2.75 2.99
C PRO A 43 -1.73 -3.82 3.68
N ARG A 44 -1.28 -4.82 2.93
CA ARG A 44 -0.35 -5.84 3.47
C ARG A 44 0.87 -5.16 4.10
N ARG A 45 1.45 -5.80 5.12
CA ARG A 45 2.70 -5.37 5.78
C ARG A 45 2.68 -4.03 6.52
N PHE A 46 1.50 -3.48 6.77
CA PHE A 46 1.31 -2.30 7.61
C PHE A 46 1.37 -2.55 9.13
N GLY A 47 1.63 -3.79 9.55
CA GLY A 47 1.70 -4.15 10.98
C GLY A 47 0.35 -4.52 11.61
N LYS A 48 -0.66 -4.89 10.81
CA LYS A 48 -1.97 -5.35 11.31
C LYS A 48 -1.86 -6.56 12.25
N SER A 49 -1.11 -7.59 11.86
CA SER A 49 -0.91 -8.79 12.67
C SER A 49 -0.12 -8.49 13.95
N LEU A 50 0.81 -7.52 13.91
CA LEU A 50 1.48 -7.02 15.12
C LEU A 50 0.50 -6.29 16.05
N LEU A 51 -0.42 -5.51 15.50
CA LEU A 51 -1.51 -4.89 16.26
C LEU A 51 -2.41 -5.95 16.92
N ILE A 52 -2.80 -7.00 16.18
CA ILE A 52 -3.55 -8.15 16.72
C ILE A 52 -2.80 -8.82 17.87
N SER A 53 -1.51 -9.13 17.69
CA SER A 53 -0.67 -9.71 18.74
C SER A 53 -0.56 -8.78 19.96
N THR A 54 -0.43 -7.47 19.74
CA THR A 54 -0.41 -6.46 20.83
C THR A 54 -1.73 -6.45 21.61
N LEU A 55 -2.89 -6.46 20.92
CA LEU A 55 -4.20 -6.52 21.54
C LEU A 55 -4.40 -7.81 22.34
N LYS A 56 -4.00 -8.95 21.77
CA LYS A 56 -4.05 -10.27 22.43
C LYS A 56 -3.33 -10.25 23.77
N GLU A 57 -2.11 -9.73 23.80
CA GLU A 57 -1.30 -9.69 25.02
C GLU A 57 -1.78 -8.63 26.02
N LEU A 58 -2.37 -7.52 25.55
CA LEU A 58 -2.99 -6.51 26.39
C LEU A 58 -4.20 -7.09 27.15
N PHE A 59 -5.14 -7.74 26.43
CA PHE A 59 -6.35 -8.31 27.02
C PHE A 59 -6.10 -9.56 27.89
N LYS A 60 -4.98 -10.26 27.67
CA LYS A 60 -4.48 -11.30 28.61
C LYS A 60 -3.93 -10.72 29.91
N GLY A 61 -3.65 -9.41 29.95
CA GLY A 61 -3.08 -8.72 31.11
C GLY A 61 -1.59 -8.98 31.32
N ASN A 62 -0.82 -9.18 30.24
CA ASN A 62 0.62 -9.44 30.30
C ASN A 62 1.43 -8.17 30.56
N LYS A 63 1.24 -7.58 31.75
CA LYS A 63 1.75 -6.27 32.20
C LYS A 63 3.22 -6.01 31.85
N LYS A 64 4.10 -6.98 32.07
CA LYS A 64 5.54 -6.84 31.84
C LYS A 64 5.89 -6.47 30.40
N LEU A 65 5.14 -6.99 29.41
CA LEU A 65 5.40 -6.72 27.99
C LEU A 65 5.16 -5.24 27.62
N PHE A 66 4.34 -4.53 28.40
CA PHE A 66 3.94 -3.15 28.14
C PHE A 66 4.74 -2.10 28.92
N GLU A 67 5.75 -2.51 29.69
CA GLU A 67 6.62 -1.57 30.42
C GLU A 67 7.26 -0.56 29.46
N GLY A 68 7.12 0.73 29.80
CA GLY A 68 7.61 1.85 28.99
C GLY A 68 6.72 2.25 27.80
N LEU A 69 5.58 1.58 27.58
CA LEU A 69 4.60 1.96 26.55
C LEU A 69 3.52 2.87 27.13
N TYR A 70 2.92 3.70 26.29
CA TYR A 70 1.91 4.70 26.61
C TYR A 70 0.72 4.13 27.40
N ILE A 71 0.31 2.90 27.10
CA ILE A 71 -0.85 2.26 27.74
C ILE A 71 -0.56 1.71 29.15
N TYR A 72 0.72 1.64 29.56
CA TYR A 72 1.16 0.94 30.77
C TYR A 72 0.41 1.38 32.04
N ASP A 73 0.29 2.70 32.23
CA ASP A 73 -0.34 3.36 33.37
C ASP A 73 -1.84 3.65 33.14
N LYS A 74 -2.37 3.30 31.97
CA LYS A 74 -3.75 3.60 31.54
C LYS A 74 -4.62 2.36 31.43
N TRP A 75 -4.06 1.18 31.68
CA TRP A 75 -4.76 -0.10 31.62
C TRP A 75 -4.95 -0.73 33.00
N ASN A 76 -6.10 -1.35 33.23
CA ASN A 76 -6.36 -2.14 34.43
C ASN A 76 -5.81 -3.56 34.27
N TRP A 77 -4.60 -3.81 34.76
CA TRP A 77 -3.90 -5.10 34.64
C TRP A 77 -4.55 -6.28 35.38
N GLU A 78 -5.48 -6.01 36.30
CA GLU A 78 -6.26 -7.04 36.97
C GLU A 78 -7.37 -7.62 36.06
N GLU A 79 -7.74 -6.89 34.99
CA GLU A 79 -8.70 -7.35 34.02
C GLU A 79 -8.04 -8.23 32.95
N LYS A 80 -8.35 -9.52 33.03
CA LYS A 80 -7.90 -10.56 32.08
C LYS A 80 -9.08 -11.21 31.41
N TYR A 81 -8.95 -11.44 30.11
CA TYR A 81 -10.02 -11.97 29.27
C TYR A 81 -9.55 -13.19 28.48
N PRO A 82 -10.38 -14.24 28.32
CA PRO A 82 -10.15 -15.29 27.34
C PRO A 82 -10.16 -14.70 25.92
N ILE A 83 -9.21 -15.14 25.10
CA ILE A 83 -9.05 -14.66 23.72
C ILE A 83 -9.39 -15.77 22.74
N ILE A 84 -10.30 -15.47 21.81
CA ILE A 84 -10.46 -16.22 20.57
C ILE A 84 -9.72 -15.45 19.48
N HIS A 85 -8.66 -16.06 18.94
CA HIS A 85 -7.91 -15.52 17.80
C HIS A 85 -8.18 -16.38 16.58
N ILE A 86 -8.73 -15.79 15.53
CA ILE A 86 -9.00 -16.43 14.25
C ILE A 86 -8.10 -15.77 13.22
N ASP A 87 -7.27 -16.55 12.56
CA ASP A 87 -6.36 -16.08 11.52
C ASP A 87 -6.65 -16.84 10.22
N PHE A 88 -7.15 -16.12 9.21
CA PHE A 88 -7.37 -16.71 7.88
C PHE A 88 -6.09 -16.70 7.03
N GLY A 89 -4.96 -16.26 7.60
CA GLY A 89 -3.62 -16.30 7.01
C GLY A 89 -3.19 -17.68 6.53
N GLU A 90 -3.66 -18.73 7.17
CA GLU A 90 -3.41 -20.12 6.82
C GLU A 90 -4.71 -20.79 6.34
N GLY A 91 -4.61 -21.87 5.57
CA GLY A 91 -5.77 -22.62 5.05
C GLY A 91 -6.01 -22.47 3.54
N ASP A 92 -6.89 -23.33 3.03
CA ASP A 92 -7.30 -23.36 1.62
C ASP A 92 -8.71 -22.78 1.46
N TYR A 93 -8.86 -21.93 0.46
CA TYR A 93 -10.10 -21.22 0.15
C TYR A 93 -10.49 -21.42 -1.32
N THR A 94 -9.97 -22.45 -1.97
CA THR A 94 -10.17 -22.68 -3.41
C THR A 94 -11.63 -23.01 -3.72
N THR A 95 -12.28 -23.80 -2.87
CA THR A 95 -13.70 -24.16 -2.98
C THR A 95 -14.46 -23.85 -1.69
N ARG A 96 -15.78 -23.94 -1.76
CA ARG A 96 -16.66 -23.76 -0.59
C ARG A 96 -16.43 -24.84 0.46
N ASP A 97 -16.06 -26.05 0.05
CA ASP A 97 -15.82 -27.14 1.01
C ASP A 97 -14.46 -26.95 1.69
N ASP A 98 -13.42 -26.50 0.97
CA ASP A 98 -12.13 -26.13 1.59
C ASP A 98 -12.29 -25.01 2.64
N LEU A 99 -13.16 -24.02 2.37
CA LEU A 99 -13.51 -23.00 3.36
C LEU A 99 -14.17 -23.61 4.60
N LYS A 100 -15.10 -24.56 4.43
CA LYS A 100 -15.77 -25.19 5.58
C LYS A 100 -14.79 -26.04 6.40
N ASP A 101 -13.89 -26.75 5.74
CA ASP A 101 -12.88 -27.57 6.40
C ASP A 101 -11.91 -26.67 7.17
N THR A 102 -11.40 -25.59 6.55
CA THR A 102 -10.57 -24.58 7.23
C THR A 102 -11.29 -23.96 8.44
N LEU A 103 -12.58 -23.59 8.30
CA LEU A 103 -13.37 -23.09 9.43
C LEU A 103 -13.60 -24.13 10.52
N SER A 104 -13.65 -25.42 10.17
CA SER A 104 -13.75 -26.52 11.13
C SER A 104 -12.46 -26.63 11.94
N ASP A 105 -11.31 -26.65 11.26
CA ASP A 105 -9.99 -26.78 11.86
C ASP A 105 -9.70 -25.62 12.82
N VAL A 106 -9.98 -24.38 12.40
CA VAL A 106 -9.86 -23.19 13.26
C VAL A 106 -10.66 -23.34 14.55
N LEU A 107 -11.90 -23.85 14.47
CA LEU A 107 -12.73 -24.04 15.66
C LEU A 107 -12.21 -25.18 16.55
N GLU A 108 -11.62 -26.22 15.97
CA GLU A 108 -10.98 -27.33 16.70
C GLU A 108 -9.75 -26.84 17.46
N ASP A 109 -8.86 -26.12 16.79
CA ASP A 109 -7.66 -25.53 17.42
C ASP A 109 -8.04 -24.61 18.59
N ILE A 110 -9.06 -23.77 18.42
CA ILE A 110 -9.56 -22.93 19.53
C ILE A 110 -10.10 -23.81 20.66
N ALA A 111 -10.89 -24.84 20.34
CA ALA A 111 -11.44 -25.76 21.34
C ALA A 111 -10.33 -26.46 22.13
N GLU A 112 -9.31 -26.99 21.45
CA GLU A 112 -8.16 -27.66 22.05
C GLU A 112 -7.39 -26.72 22.97
N ASN A 113 -7.11 -25.49 22.53
CA ASN A 113 -6.44 -24.46 23.33
C ASN A 113 -7.17 -24.15 24.65
N PHE A 114 -8.50 -24.27 24.66
CA PHE A 114 -9.32 -24.11 25.87
C PHE A 114 -9.62 -25.44 26.59
N GLY A 115 -9.17 -26.58 26.07
CA GLY A 115 -9.49 -27.91 26.59
C GLY A 115 -11.00 -28.18 26.57
N ILE A 116 -11.65 -27.88 25.44
CA ILE A 116 -13.09 -28.00 25.22
C ILE A 116 -13.35 -29.03 24.12
N GLU A 117 -14.23 -29.99 24.38
CA GLU A 117 -14.76 -30.88 23.36
C GLU A 117 -15.96 -30.23 22.65
N LEU A 118 -16.00 -30.21 21.32
CA LEU A 118 -17.14 -29.72 20.54
C LEU A 118 -18.08 -30.86 20.18
N LYS A 119 -19.39 -30.68 20.44
CA LYS A 119 -20.42 -31.73 20.25
C LYS A 119 -21.44 -31.37 19.18
N ARG A 120 -21.50 -30.10 18.77
CA ARG A 120 -22.43 -29.67 17.72
C ARG A 120 -21.91 -30.06 16.34
N ARG A 121 -22.84 -30.31 15.41
CA ARG A 121 -22.51 -30.78 14.05
C ARG A 121 -22.10 -29.66 13.10
N THR A 122 -22.81 -28.55 13.08
CA THR A 122 -22.59 -27.49 12.09
C THR A 122 -21.60 -26.44 12.62
N ILE A 123 -20.78 -25.89 11.73
CA ILE A 123 -19.77 -24.86 12.05
C ILE A 123 -20.35 -23.70 12.90
N PRO A 124 -21.48 -23.05 12.52
CA PRO A 124 -22.04 -21.98 13.36
C PRO A 124 -22.45 -22.44 14.76
N LYS A 125 -22.98 -23.67 14.91
CA LYS A 125 -23.38 -24.20 16.21
C LYS A 125 -22.16 -24.58 17.07
N ARG A 126 -21.08 -25.07 16.44
CA ARG A 126 -19.80 -25.32 17.11
C ARG A 126 -19.17 -24.02 17.61
N PHE A 127 -19.19 -22.98 16.79
CA PHE A 127 -18.68 -21.67 17.19
C PHE A 127 -19.50 -21.07 18.36
N ALA A 128 -20.84 -21.16 18.31
CA ALA A 128 -21.70 -20.74 19.42
C ALA A 128 -21.45 -21.58 20.70
N GLU A 129 -21.13 -22.87 20.55
CA GLU A 129 -20.77 -23.74 21.67
C GLU A 129 -19.46 -23.31 22.35
N LEU A 130 -18.46 -22.86 21.59
CA LEU A 130 -17.21 -22.32 22.15
C LEU A 130 -17.49 -21.16 23.11
N PHE A 131 -18.26 -20.15 22.70
CA PHE A 131 -18.56 -19.00 23.57
C PHE A 131 -19.16 -19.44 24.90
N LYS A 132 -20.18 -20.31 24.85
CA LYS A 132 -20.86 -20.82 26.06
C LYS A 132 -19.90 -21.58 26.97
N LYS A 133 -19.10 -22.49 26.40
CA LYS A 133 -18.19 -23.34 27.19
C LYS A 133 -17.01 -22.55 27.76
N ILE A 134 -16.43 -21.64 26.99
CA ILE A 134 -15.34 -20.75 27.45
C ILE A 134 -15.86 -19.85 28.58
N TYR A 135 -17.04 -19.24 28.40
CA TYR A 135 -17.64 -18.41 29.45
C TYR A 135 -17.93 -19.23 30.71
N ASN A 136 -18.53 -20.41 30.59
CA ASN A 136 -18.81 -21.26 31.75
C ASN A 136 -17.54 -21.69 32.51
N LYS A 137 -16.43 -21.92 31.79
CA LYS A 137 -15.13 -22.31 32.38
C LYS A 137 -14.41 -21.14 33.05
N THR A 138 -14.45 -19.95 32.45
CA THR A 138 -13.65 -18.79 32.87
C THR A 138 -14.42 -17.77 33.69
N GLN A 139 -15.75 -17.76 33.59
CA GLN A 139 -16.65 -16.73 34.12
C GLN A 139 -16.28 -15.31 33.64
N LYS A 140 -15.68 -15.21 32.45
CA LYS A 140 -15.24 -13.97 31.83
C LYS A 140 -15.80 -13.86 30.42
N LYS A 141 -16.17 -12.63 30.05
CA LYS A 141 -16.50 -12.29 28.66
C LYS A 141 -15.26 -12.47 27.76
N ILE A 142 -15.49 -12.73 26.48
CA ILE A 142 -14.48 -13.17 25.53
C ILE A 142 -14.09 -12.04 24.59
N VAL A 143 -12.80 -11.93 24.29
CA VAL A 143 -12.28 -11.03 23.27
C VAL A 143 -12.08 -11.83 21.98
N VAL A 144 -12.60 -11.34 20.87
CA VAL A 144 -12.50 -11.98 19.55
C VAL A 144 -11.62 -11.12 18.65
N LEU A 145 -10.51 -11.68 18.18
CA LEU A 145 -9.57 -11.03 17.28
C LEU A 145 -9.54 -11.81 15.97
N VAL A 146 -9.75 -11.14 14.85
CA VAL A 146 -9.81 -11.77 13.52
C VAL A 146 -8.81 -11.09 12.59
N ASP A 147 -7.80 -11.84 12.14
CA ASP A 147 -6.83 -11.40 11.13
C ASP A 147 -7.15 -12.01 9.76
N GLU A 148 -6.74 -11.31 8.71
CA GLU A 148 -7.04 -11.60 7.29
C GLU A 148 -8.51 -11.99 7.03
N TYR A 149 -9.47 -11.36 7.71
CA TYR A 149 -10.90 -11.74 7.69
C TYR A 149 -11.53 -11.83 6.28
N ASP A 150 -10.95 -11.11 5.33
CA ASP A 150 -11.38 -10.99 3.94
C ASP A 150 -10.70 -11.96 2.99
N LYS A 151 -9.67 -12.69 3.44
CA LYS A 151 -8.88 -13.58 2.59
C LYS A 151 -9.74 -14.55 1.75
N PRO A 152 -10.74 -15.24 2.32
CA PRO A 152 -11.55 -16.18 1.53
C PRO A 152 -12.34 -15.51 0.41
N ILE A 153 -12.71 -14.24 0.57
CA ILE A 153 -13.35 -13.45 -0.49
C ILE A 153 -12.33 -12.95 -1.49
N THR A 154 -11.22 -12.38 -1.01
CA THR A 154 -10.17 -11.80 -1.86
C THR A 154 -9.58 -12.85 -2.82
N ASN A 155 -9.32 -14.08 -2.35
CA ASN A 155 -8.82 -15.18 -3.19
C ASN A 155 -9.81 -15.65 -4.27
N ASN A 156 -11.08 -15.26 -4.19
CA ASN A 156 -12.14 -15.76 -5.07
C ASN A 156 -12.90 -14.64 -5.79
N LEU A 157 -12.42 -13.39 -5.77
CA LEU A 157 -13.14 -12.22 -6.31
C LEU A 157 -13.56 -12.35 -7.78
N THR A 158 -12.79 -13.09 -8.58
CA THR A 158 -13.05 -13.30 -10.02
C THR A 158 -13.89 -14.53 -10.30
N LYS A 159 -14.20 -15.36 -9.29
CA LYS A 159 -14.97 -16.59 -9.47
C LYS A 159 -16.47 -16.29 -9.44
N SER A 160 -17.21 -16.96 -10.31
CA SER A 160 -18.66 -16.83 -10.42
C SER A 160 -19.43 -17.26 -9.16
N ASN A 161 -18.83 -18.08 -8.30
CA ASN A 161 -19.45 -18.60 -7.07
C ASN A 161 -19.07 -17.81 -5.80
N ILE A 162 -18.59 -16.57 -5.92
CA ILE A 162 -18.20 -15.73 -4.76
C ILE A 162 -19.33 -15.58 -3.72
N ASN A 163 -20.59 -15.57 -4.17
CA ASN A 163 -21.76 -15.47 -3.30
C ASN A 163 -21.86 -16.63 -2.29
N GLU A 164 -21.39 -17.83 -2.66
CA GLU A 164 -21.39 -18.98 -1.75
C GLU A 164 -20.37 -18.82 -0.60
N PHE A 165 -19.22 -18.20 -0.89
CA PHE A 165 -18.23 -17.86 0.13
C PHE A 165 -18.76 -16.77 1.06
N GLN A 166 -19.41 -15.74 0.50
CA GLN A 166 -20.04 -14.67 1.27
C GLN A 166 -21.13 -15.20 2.20
N GLU A 167 -21.96 -16.14 1.74
CA GLU A 167 -23.00 -16.77 2.56
C GLU A 167 -22.40 -17.62 3.70
N ALA A 168 -21.37 -18.42 3.40
CA ALA A 168 -20.69 -19.24 4.40
C ALA A 168 -20.04 -18.38 5.49
N LEU A 169 -19.31 -17.32 5.11
CA LEU A 169 -18.73 -16.37 6.06
C LEU A 169 -19.81 -15.58 6.82
N GLY A 170 -20.85 -15.11 6.14
CA GLY A 170 -21.96 -14.41 6.78
C GLY A 170 -22.60 -15.25 7.89
N SER A 171 -22.84 -16.54 7.61
CA SER A 171 -23.36 -17.51 8.58
C SER A 171 -22.40 -17.76 9.75
N PHE A 172 -21.09 -17.76 9.49
CA PHE A 172 -20.06 -17.92 10.52
C PHE A 172 -20.02 -16.72 11.47
N TYR A 173 -20.00 -15.49 10.94
CA TYR A 173 -19.92 -14.27 11.74
C TYR A 173 -21.25 -13.87 12.42
N GLU A 174 -22.40 -14.30 11.90
CA GLU A 174 -23.71 -14.11 12.56
C GLU A 174 -23.75 -14.72 13.98
N VAL A 175 -22.88 -15.70 14.26
CA VAL A 175 -22.68 -16.26 15.60
C VAL A 175 -22.24 -15.20 16.61
N LEU A 176 -21.39 -14.25 16.20
CA LEU A 176 -20.89 -13.19 17.09
C LEU A 176 -22.04 -12.30 17.57
N LYS A 177 -22.98 -11.97 16.70
CA LYS A 177 -24.17 -11.19 17.05
C LYS A 177 -25.10 -11.94 18.02
N THR A 178 -25.34 -13.22 17.77
CA THR A 178 -26.26 -14.03 18.60
C THR A 178 -25.68 -14.43 19.97
N ASN A 179 -24.39 -14.19 20.19
CA ASN A 179 -23.67 -14.52 21.42
C ASN A 179 -23.02 -13.28 22.07
N ASP A 180 -23.50 -12.08 21.74
CA ASP A 180 -23.01 -10.79 22.24
C ASP A 180 -22.88 -10.71 23.78
N GLN A 181 -23.80 -11.35 24.51
CA GLN A 181 -23.76 -11.44 25.97
C GLN A 181 -22.46 -12.04 26.52
N TYR A 182 -21.79 -12.92 25.75
CA TYR A 182 -20.53 -13.55 26.12
C TYR A 182 -19.30 -12.78 25.63
N ILE A 183 -19.48 -11.73 24.82
CA ILE A 183 -18.39 -11.03 24.15
C ILE A 183 -18.11 -9.70 24.87
N LYS A 184 -16.81 -9.42 25.04
CA LYS A 184 -16.30 -8.15 25.60
C LYS A 184 -15.90 -7.19 24.49
N PHE A 185 -15.21 -7.70 23.48
CA PHE A 185 -14.58 -6.89 22.44
C PHE A 185 -14.37 -7.73 21.18
N ILE A 186 -14.54 -7.11 20.02
CA ILE A 186 -14.28 -7.70 18.71
C ILE A 186 -13.40 -6.72 17.92
N PHE A 187 -12.31 -7.23 17.35
CA PHE A 187 -11.53 -6.50 16.37
C PHE A 187 -11.27 -7.36 15.14
N LEU A 188 -11.62 -6.83 13.98
CA LEU A 188 -11.38 -7.46 12.68
C LEU A 188 -10.40 -6.62 11.87
N THR A 189 -9.51 -7.28 11.14
CA THR A 189 -8.58 -6.60 10.25
C THR A 189 -8.30 -7.41 8.99
N GLY A 190 -7.91 -6.71 7.93
CA GLY A 190 -7.76 -7.25 6.58
C GLY A 190 -7.23 -6.21 5.60
N ILE A 191 -7.16 -6.56 4.32
CA ILE A 191 -6.74 -5.62 3.28
C ILE A 191 -7.93 -4.89 2.64
N SER A 192 -9.02 -5.61 2.41
CA SER A 192 -10.18 -5.14 1.68
C SER A 192 -11.42 -4.99 2.56
N LYS A 193 -12.45 -4.35 1.99
CA LYS A 193 -13.77 -4.22 2.61
C LYS A 193 -14.86 -4.99 1.85
N PHE A 194 -14.50 -5.88 0.93
CA PHE A 194 -15.46 -6.59 0.07
C PHE A 194 -16.40 -7.54 0.83
N THR A 195 -15.97 -8.01 1.99
CA THR A 195 -16.77 -8.80 2.95
C THR A 195 -17.75 -7.96 3.75
N LYS A 196 -17.70 -6.61 3.70
CA LYS A 196 -18.50 -5.75 4.58
C LYS A 196 -20.00 -5.96 4.40
N VAL A 197 -20.50 -6.12 3.17
CA VAL A 197 -21.93 -6.30 2.93
C VAL A 197 -22.44 -7.64 3.47
N SER A 198 -21.65 -8.72 3.40
CA SER A 198 -22.06 -10.06 3.88
C SER A 198 -21.74 -10.30 5.35
N VAL A 199 -20.62 -9.78 5.86
CA VAL A 199 -20.15 -9.96 7.23
C VAL A 199 -20.67 -8.88 8.16
N PHE A 200 -20.55 -7.59 7.81
CA PHE A 200 -20.91 -6.52 8.75
C PHE A 200 -22.41 -6.29 8.81
N SER A 201 -23.18 -6.65 7.78
CA SER A 201 -24.66 -6.66 7.87
C SER A 201 -25.17 -7.64 8.93
N LYS A 202 -24.37 -8.66 9.25
CA LYS A 202 -24.66 -9.68 10.27
C LYS A 202 -24.16 -9.30 11.66
N LEU A 203 -23.31 -8.27 11.77
CA LEU A 203 -22.82 -7.72 13.03
C LEU A 203 -23.60 -6.47 13.41
N ASN A 204 -23.74 -6.19 14.70
CA ASN A 204 -24.37 -4.95 15.16
C ASN A 204 -23.30 -3.83 15.21
N HIS A 205 -23.55 -2.68 14.57
CA HIS A 205 -22.80 -1.43 14.73
C HIS A 205 -21.25 -1.59 14.72
N VAL A 206 -20.68 -2.14 13.64
CA VAL A 206 -19.21 -2.19 13.47
C VAL A 206 -18.65 -0.78 13.24
N ASP A 207 -17.70 -0.35 14.07
CA ASP A 207 -16.97 0.89 13.89
C ASP A 207 -15.81 0.69 12.89
N ASP A 208 -15.94 1.27 11.70
CA ASP A 208 -14.94 1.18 10.62
C ASP A 208 -13.93 2.32 10.75
N LEU A 209 -12.83 2.04 11.44
CA LEU A 209 -11.78 2.99 11.80
C LEU A 209 -10.90 3.41 10.62
N THR A 210 -11.06 2.78 9.46
CA THR A 210 -10.12 2.89 8.33
C THR A 210 -9.93 4.32 7.84
N LEU A 211 -11.02 5.09 7.74
CA LEU A 211 -11.07 6.47 7.23
C LEU A 211 -11.42 7.48 8.35
N ILE A 212 -11.20 7.10 9.61
CA ILE A 212 -11.35 7.98 10.76
C ILE A 212 -9.99 8.59 11.07
N ASP A 213 -9.89 9.92 11.03
CA ASP A 213 -8.64 10.67 11.12
C ASP A 213 -7.84 10.30 12.39
N GLU A 214 -8.53 10.10 13.52
CA GLU A 214 -7.90 9.73 14.80
C GLU A 214 -7.10 8.41 14.76
N PHE A 215 -7.40 7.53 13.79
CA PHE A 215 -6.76 6.22 13.61
C PHE A 215 -5.91 6.16 12.34
N ASN A 216 -5.72 7.27 11.61
CA ASN A 216 -4.93 7.32 10.38
C ASN A 216 -3.56 6.63 10.56
N SER A 217 -2.80 7.08 11.56
CA SER A 217 -1.42 6.63 11.83
C SER A 217 -1.33 5.49 12.85
N MET A 218 -2.44 4.76 13.08
CA MET A 218 -2.47 3.58 13.95
C MET A 218 -1.54 2.46 13.46
N CYS A 219 -1.37 2.38 12.14
CA CYS A 219 -0.42 1.53 11.44
C CYS A 219 0.49 2.40 10.56
N GLY A 220 1.69 1.92 10.25
CA GLY A 220 2.73 2.74 9.61
C GLY A 220 3.60 3.50 10.61
N TYR A 221 4.70 4.08 10.15
CA TYR A 221 5.51 5.00 10.96
C TYR A 221 5.24 6.44 10.53
N THR A 222 5.06 7.37 11.45
CA THR A 222 5.06 8.81 11.10
C THR A 222 6.49 9.30 10.88
N GLN A 223 6.66 10.52 10.35
CA GLN A 223 7.97 11.16 10.26
C GLN A 223 8.63 11.26 11.64
N GLU A 224 7.88 11.75 12.64
CA GLU A 224 8.34 11.88 14.04
C GLU A 224 8.77 10.52 14.61
N GLU A 225 7.94 9.48 14.45
CA GLU A 225 8.29 8.14 14.94
C GLU A 225 9.53 7.57 14.25
N LEU A 226 9.73 7.87 12.95
CA LEU A 226 10.93 7.47 12.23
C LEU A 226 12.18 8.14 12.82
N GLU A 227 12.12 9.46 13.01
CA GLU A 227 13.20 10.27 13.56
C GLU A 227 13.50 9.95 15.03
N ASP A 228 12.51 9.60 15.84
CA ASP A 228 12.71 9.28 17.25
C ASP A 228 13.31 7.89 17.46
N ASN A 229 12.93 6.92 16.62
CA ASN A 229 13.23 5.51 16.88
C ASN A 229 14.39 4.96 16.02
N PHE A 230 14.66 5.57 14.85
CA PHE A 230 15.57 4.97 13.86
C PHE A 230 16.85 5.76 13.59
N GLN A 231 17.19 6.77 14.41
CA GLN A 231 18.36 7.64 14.22
C GLN A 231 19.66 6.90 13.87
N PRO A 232 20.05 5.84 14.60
CA PRO A 232 21.29 5.14 14.31
C PRO A 232 21.26 4.42 12.95
N PHE A 233 20.09 3.98 12.48
CA PHE A 233 19.94 3.29 11.19
C PHE A 233 19.99 4.30 10.04
N ILE A 234 19.36 5.46 10.22
CA ILE A 234 19.41 6.56 9.25
C ILE A 234 20.86 7.06 9.12
N GLN A 235 21.57 7.27 10.23
CA GLN A 235 22.98 7.67 10.20
C GLN A 235 23.85 6.65 9.46
N LYS A 236 23.63 5.34 9.70
CA LYS A 236 24.37 4.28 9.01
C LYS A 236 24.14 4.31 7.49
N LEU A 237 22.93 4.64 7.03
CA LEU A 237 22.65 4.83 5.61
C LEU A 237 23.36 6.08 5.07
N ALA A 238 23.31 7.19 5.79
CA ALA A 238 23.99 8.43 5.44
C ALA A 238 25.50 8.20 5.24
N ASP A 239 26.14 7.52 6.18
CA ASP A 239 27.56 7.17 6.12
C ASP A 239 27.88 6.25 4.92
N LYS A 240 27.05 5.23 4.67
CA LYS A 240 27.24 4.27 3.57
C LYS A 240 27.17 4.95 2.20
N PHE A 241 26.22 5.86 2.02
CA PHE A 241 25.98 6.53 0.74
C PHE A 241 26.65 7.91 0.62
N GLN A 242 27.44 8.31 1.63
CA GLN A 242 28.11 9.62 1.70
C GLN A 242 27.13 10.80 1.53
N MET A 243 25.94 10.67 2.11
CA MET A 243 24.89 11.69 2.09
C MET A 243 24.81 12.40 3.45
N SER A 244 24.24 13.61 3.49
CA SER A 244 23.89 14.19 4.79
C SER A 244 22.74 13.40 5.44
N TYR A 245 22.59 13.54 6.76
CA TYR A 245 21.46 12.94 7.48
C TYR A 245 20.11 13.42 6.93
N SER A 246 20.02 14.70 6.56
CA SER A 246 18.83 15.30 5.95
C SER A 246 18.52 14.69 4.59
N ASP A 247 19.50 14.62 3.69
CA ASP A 247 19.30 14.06 2.34
C ASP A 247 18.93 12.57 2.42
N THR A 248 19.45 11.86 3.42
CA THR A 248 19.10 10.46 3.68
C THR A 248 17.65 10.32 4.12
N LEU A 249 17.18 11.19 5.02
CA LEU A 249 15.77 11.23 5.42
C LEU A 249 14.86 11.56 4.23
N ASP A 250 15.23 12.53 3.41
CA ASP A 250 14.47 12.92 2.22
C ASP A 250 14.38 11.75 1.23
N LYS A 251 15.48 11.02 1.03
CA LYS A 251 15.49 9.82 0.20
C LYS A 251 14.62 8.69 0.77
N ILE A 252 14.66 8.43 2.07
CA ILE A 252 13.76 7.47 2.74
C ILE A 252 12.29 7.89 2.56
N ARG A 253 12.00 9.19 2.66
CA ARG A 253 10.66 9.76 2.45
C ARG A 253 10.15 9.47 1.04
N VAL A 254 10.95 9.74 0.01
CA VAL A 254 10.60 9.48 -1.40
C VAL A 254 10.31 8.00 -1.65
N TYR A 255 11.10 7.10 -1.07
CA TYR A 255 10.96 5.66 -1.30
C TYR A 255 9.77 5.04 -0.57
N TYR A 256 9.54 5.42 0.69
CA TYR A 256 8.71 4.60 1.59
C TYR A 256 7.56 5.35 2.27
N ASN A 257 7.53 6.70 2.21
CA ASN A 257 6.45 7.52 2.81
C ASN A 257 5.44 7.96 1.76
N GLY A 258 4.21 8.20 2.19
CA GLY A 258 3.19 8.83 1.35
C GLY A 258 1.80 8.22 1.53
N TYR A 259 1.69 7.11 2.26
CA TYR A 259 0.41 6.52 2.59
C TYR A 259 -0.38 7.38 3.57
N SER A 260 -1.62 7.68 3.23
CA SER A 260 -2.59 8.38 4.04
C SER A 260 -4.02 7.87 3.79
N TRP A 261 -4.86 8.02 4.80
CA TRP A 261 -6.31 7.76 4.76
C TRP A 261 -7.14 9.03 4.95
N ASN A 262 -6.50 10.14 5.34
CA ASN A 262 -7.12 11.46 5.49
C ASN A 262 -6.57 12.52 4.53
N GLY A 263 -5.51 12.22 3.76
CA GLY A 263 -4.84 13.15 2.84
C GLY A 263 -3.87 14.12 3.52
N GLU A 264 -3.86 14.17 4.85
CA GLU A 264 -3.04 15.11 5.63
C GLU A 264 -1.85 14.39 6.26
N ASP A 265 -2.13 13.39 7.10
CA ASP A 265 -1.13 12.63 7.84
C ASP A 265 -0.60 11.49 6.98
N LYS A 266 0.72 11.52 6.73
CA LYS A 266 1.41 10.51 5.92
C LYS A 266 2.26 9.59 6.79
N VAL A 267 2.26 8.32 6.43
CA VAL A 267 3.05 7.29 7.10
C VAL A 267 3.90 6.48 6.13
N TYR A 268 5.04 6.04 6.65
CA TYR A 268 5.95 5.10 6.02
C TYR A 268 5.40 3.68 6.08
N ASN A 269 5.61 2.89 5.03
CA ASN A 269 5.41 1.45 5.11
C ASN A 269 6.40 0.82 6.10
N PRO A 270 5.94 0.13 7.17
CA PRO A 270 6.84 -0.41 8.18
C PRO A 270 7.83 -1.44 7.64
N TYR A 271 7.35 -2.37 6.81
CA TYR A 271 8.16 -3.50 6.36
C TYR A 271 9.26 -3.07 5.40
N SER A 272 8.92 -2.26 4.39
CA SER A 272 9.90 -1.74 3.44
C SER A 272 10.95 -0.86 4.13
N THR A 273 10.51 0.01 5.05
CA THR A 273 11.43 0.84 5.85
C THR A 273 12.38 -0.02 6.69
N LEU A 274 11.86 -1.05 7.36
CA LEU A 274 12.66 -1.98 8.15
C LEU A 274 13.65 -2.79 7.29
N LEU A 275 13.26 -3.18 6.08
CA LEU A 275 14.16 -3.86 5.13
C LEU A 275 15.28 -2.92 4.67
N CYS A 276 14.95 -1.68 4.33
CA CYS A 276 15.93 -0.67 3.97
C CYS A 276 17.01 -0.55 5.06
N PHE A 277 16.61 -0.43 6.33
CA PHE A 277 17.55 -0.36 7.44
C PHE A 277 18.32 -1.65 7.69
N LYS A 278 17.70 -2.82 7.47
CA LYS A 278 18.34 -4.13 7.67
C LYS A 278 19.44 -4.38 6.63
N HIS A 279 19.13 -4.13 5.36
CA HIS A 279 20.04 -4.37 4.23
C HIS A 279 20.99 -3.18 4.01
N GLY A 280 20.61 -2.00 4.51
CA GLY A 280 21.35 -0.76 4.29
C GLY A 280 21.27 -0.30 2.83
N GLU A 281 20.14 -0.54 2.17
CA GLU A 281 19.94 -0.30 0.73
C GLU A 281 18.54 0.25 0.48
N PHE A 282 18.41 1.14 -0.50
CA PHE A 282 17.12 1.57 -1.02
C PHE A 282 16.67 0.55 -2.05
N ALA A 283 15.78 -0.35 -1.64
CA ALA A 283 15.31 -1.46 -2.46
C ALA A 283 13.78 -1.42 -2.60
N GLU A 284 13.30 -1.95 -3.73
CA GLU A 284 11.89 -2.13 -4.09
C GLU A 284 11.45 -3.54 -3.69
N GLU A 285 10.92 -3.70 -2.48
CA GLU A 285 10.57 -5.01 -1.90
C GLU A 285 9.06 -5.23 -1.84
N TRP A 286 8.27 -4.21 -2.18
CA TRP A 286 6.81 -4.27 -2.30
C TRP A 286 6.34 -5.38 -3.27
N PHE A 287 6.97 -5.46 -4.45
CA PHE A 287 6.58 -6.42 -5.49
C PHE A 287 6.97 -7.86 -5.17
N ASN A 288 8.24 -8.11 -4.84
CA ASN A 288 8.82 -9.45 -4.70
C ASN A 288 8.15 -10.31 -3.64
N THR A 289 7.41 -9.70 -2.73
CA THR A 289 7.01 -10.39 -1.51
C THR A 289 5.54 -10.11 -1.13
N GLY A 290 4.75 -9.43 -1.97
CA GLY A 290 3.45 -8.90 -1.52
C GLY A 290 2.32 -8.65 -2.52
N THR A 291 2.50 -8.75 -3.84
CA THR A 291 1.38 -8.54 -4.80
C THR A 291 0.21 -9.48 -4.44
N PRO A 292 -0.95 -8.97 -3.98
CA PRO A 292 -2.08 -9.83 -3.69
C PRO A 292 -2.45 -10.60 -4.95
N SER A 293 -2.67 -11.92 -4.85
CA SER A 293 -3.22 -12.75 -5.93
C SER A 293 -4.43 -12.09 -6.58
N VAL A 294 -5.23 -11.38 -5.77
CA VAL A 294 -6.34 -10.54 -6.23
C VAL A 294 -5.95 -9.61 -7.38
N LEU A 295 -4.87 -8.84 -7.30
CA LEU A 295 -4.49 -7.94 -8.41
C LEU A 295 -3.90 -8.71 -9.60
N ALA A 296 -3.20 -9.80 -9.33
CA ALA A 296 -2.66 -10.66 -10.38
C ALA A 296 -3.81 -11.33 -11.19
N ASP A 297 -4.87 -11.75 -10.50
CA ASP A 297 -5.97 -12.52 -11.08
C ASP A 297 -7.14 -11.64 -11.53
N TYR A 298 -7.34 -10.47 -10.92
CA TYR A 298 -8.38 -9.53 -11.35
C TYR A 298 -8.10 -9.10 -12.79
N PRO A 299 -9.10 -9.17 -13.69
CA PRO A 299 -8.96 -8.74 -15.08
C PRO A 299 -8.93 -7.21 -15.09
N MET A 300 -7.79 -6.64 -14.69
CA MET A 300 -7.51 -5.22 -14.83
C MET A 300 -7.74 -4.87 -16.30
N GLY A 301 -8.71 -4.00 -16.54
CA GLY A 301 -9.08 -3.60 -17.87
C GLY A 301 -8.02 -2.68 -18.45
N ALA A 302 -8.30 -2.24 -19.68
CA ALA A 302 -7.51 -1.21 -20.33
C ALA A 302 -7.42 0.13 -19.56
N TYR A 303 -8.30 0.30 -18.57
CA TYR A 303 -8.45 1.48 -17.72
C TYR A 303 -7.44 1.56 -16.57
N SER A 304 -6.71 0.47 -16.32
CA SER A 304 -5.70 0.35 -15.26
C SER A 304 -4.57 1.37 -15.40
N LEU A 305 -4.04 1.59 -16.60
CA LEU A 305 -2.95 2.56 -16.81
C LEU A 305 -3.41 4.01 -16.68
N LYS A 306 -4.68 4.29 -16.98
CA LYS A 306 -5.25 5.65 -16.90
C LYS A 306 -5.51 6.07 -15.45
N SER A 307 -6.03 5.17 -14.61
CA SER A 307 -6.22 5.43 -13.16
C SER A 307 -4.90 5.58 -12.39
N ILE A 308 -3.80 5.10 -12.97
CA ILE A 308 -2.44 5.21 -12.43
C ILE A 308 -1.75 6.50 -12.91
N ALA A 309 -2.00 6.90 -14.17
CA ALA A 309 -1.41 8.10 -14.77
C ALA A 309 -2.18 9.39 -14.44
N GLU A 310 -3.50 9.32 -14.26
CA GLU A 310 -4.36 10.47 -13.94
C GLU A 310 -4.77 10.45 -12.44
N PRO A 311 -4.96 11.62 -11.80
CA PRO A 311 -5.56 11.69 -10.47
C PRO A 311 -6.90 10.94 -10.43
N SER A 312 -6.98 9.92 -9.59
CA SER A 312 -8.14 9.04 -9.50
C SER A 312 -9.11 9.54 -8.43
N ARG A 313 -10.34 9.89 -8.80
CA ARG A 313 -11.34 10.41 -7.85
C ARG A 313 -12.42 9.40 -7.53
N VAL A 314 -12.65 9.17 -6.24
CA VAL A 314 -13.68 8.26 -5.73
C VAL A 314 -14.55 8.94 -4.67
N SER A 315 -15.81 8.56 -4.58
CA SER A 315 -16.71 9.04 -3.53
C SER A 315 -16.49 8.28 -2.22
N TYR A 316 -16.89 8.90 -1.10
CA TYR A 316 -16.87 8.27 0.22
C TYR A 316 -17.62 6.94 0.25
N ASN A 317 -18.76 6.84 -0.43
CA ASN A 317 -19.58 5.64 -0.42
C ASN A 317 -18.88 4.46 -1.12
N GLU A 318 -18.13 4.74 -2.20
CA GLU A 318 -17.38 3.73 -2.95
C GLU A 318 -16.23 3.15 -2.12
N LEU A 319 -15.50 4.00 -1.37
CA LEU A 319 -14.47 3.52 -0.46
C LEU A 319 -15.03 2.87 0.82
N LYS A 320 -16.16 3.37 1.32
CA LYS A 320 -16.77 2.85 2.56
C LYS A 320 -17.45 1.50 2.35
N ASN A 321 -18.14 1.32 1.22
CA ASN A 321 -19.01 0.19 0.94
C ASN A 321 -18.78 -0.37 -0.48
N PRO A 322 -17.60 -0.94 -0.76
CA PRO A 322 -17.35 -1.57 -2.06
C PRO A 322 -18.24 -2.82 -2.25
N THR A 323 -18.63 -3.11 -3.49
CA THR A 323 -19.34 -4.35 -3.86
C THR A 323 -18.41 -5.29 -4.62
N THR A 324 -18.70 -6.59 -4.63
CA THR A 324 -17.92 -7.58 -5.39
C THR A 324 -18.32 -7.68 -6.86
N GLU A 325 -19.51 -7.19 -7.24
CA GLU A 325 -20.05 -7.34 -8.61
C GLU A 325 -19.46 -6.34 -9.61
N ASN A 326 -19.15 -5.11 -9.16
CA ASN A 326 -18.61 -4.03 -10.00
C ASN A 326 -17.57 -3.22 -9.23
N ILE A 327 -16.45 -3.89 -8.90
CA ILE A 327 -15.35 -3.25 -8.18
C ILE A 327 -14.72 -2.19 -9.10
N LYS A 328 -14.74 -0.93 -8.67
CA LYS A 328 -13.93 0.12 -9.29
C LYS A 328 -12.45 -0.18 -9.10
N GLU A 329 -11.66 -0.10 -10.17
CA GLU A 329 -10.22 -0.39 -10.16
C GLU A 329 -9.48 0.49 -9.14
N GLU A 330 -9.85 1.76 -9.03
CA GLU A 330 -9.28 2.72 -8.08
C GLU A 330 -9.52 2.29 -6.63
N VAL A 331 -10.69 1.73 -6.34
CA VAL A 331 -11.04 1.21 -5.00
C VAL A 331 -10.24 -0.06 -4.70
N LEU A 332 -10.06 -0.93 -5.70
CA LEU A 332 -9.24 -2.13 -5.56
C LEU A 332 -7.77 -1.78 -5.30
N LEU A 333 -7.21 -0.89 -6.10
CA LEU A 333 -5.84 -0.40 -5.97
C LEU A 333 -5.62 0.29 -4.62
N PHE A 334 -6.58 1.08 -4.14
CA PHE A 334 -6.54 1.67 -2.81
C PHE A 334 -6.50 0.61 -1.69
N GLN A 335 -7.42 -0.36 -1.72
CA GLN A 335 -7.50 -1.39 -0.67
C GLN A 335 -6.29 -2.33 -0.65
N THR A 336 -5.67 -2.54 -1.80
CA THR A 336 -4.46 -3.36 -1.94
C THR A 336 -3.17 -2.59 -1.67
N GLY A 337 -3.23 -1.26 -1.56
CA GLY A 337 -2.11 -0.39 -1.18
C GLY A 337 -1.29 0.16 -2.34
N TYR A 338 -1.83 0.14 -3.55
CA TYR A 338 -1.24 0.75 -4.74
C TYR A 338 -1.66 2.20 -4.94
N LEU A 339 -2.83 2.57 -4.40
CA LEU A 339 -3.26 3.96 -4.27
C LEU A 339 -3.47 4.35 -2.81
N THR A 340 -3.40 5.64 -2.54
CA THR A 340 -3.59 6.25 -1.23
C THR A 340 -4.33 7.59 -1.36
N VAL A 341 -4.89 8.10 -0.27
CA VAL A 341 -5.58 9.39 -0.29
C VAL A 341 -4.55 10.52 -0.38
N ASP A 342 -4.68 11.35 -1.40
CA ASP A 342 -3.90 12.59 -1.55
C ASP A 342 -4.64 13.78 -0.97
N ASN A 343 -5.92 13.90 -1.30
CA ASN A 343 -6.75 15.02 -0.90
C ASN A 343 -8.18 14.55 -0.61
N VAL A 344 -8.85 15.28 0.28
CA VAL A 344 -10.23 15.02 0.69
C VAL A 344 -11.06 16.26 0.42
N GLU A 345 -11.97 16.17 -0.54
CA GLU A 345 -12.91 17.26 -0.84
C GLU A 345 -14.25 17.01 -0.13
N VAL A 346 -14.63 17.94 0.75
CA VAL A 346 -15.91 17.89 1.46
C VAL A 346 -16.84 18.95 0.88
N GLY A 347 -17.76 18.54 0.02
CA GLY A 347 -18.86 19.38 -0.45
C GLY A 347 -20.11 19.26 0.43
N GLU A 348 -21.11 20.12 0.20
CA GLU A 348 -22.35 20.16 1.01
C GLU A 348 -23.12 18.82 1.03
N ARG A 349 -23.06 18.04 -0.05
CA ARG A 349 -23.83 16.80 -0.22
C ARG A 349 -22.99 15.55 -0.43
N ALA A 350 -21.68 15.70 -0.58
CA ALA A 350 -20.80 14.59 -0.93
C ALA A 350 -19.38 14.84 -0.43
N LYS A 351 -18.72 13.75 -0.04
CA LYS A 351 -17.29 13.70 0.28
C LYS A 351 -16.59 12.88 -0.79
N PHE A 352 -15.53 13.43 -1.37
CA PHE A 352 -14.70 12.79 -2.40
C PHE A 352 -13.26 12.65 -1.92
N TYR A 353 -12.58 11.65 -2.44
CA TYR A 353 -11.18 11.36 -2.18
C TYR A 353 -10.45 11.34 -3.51
N ASP A 354 -9.45 12.19 -3.63
CA ASP A 354 -8.50 12.14 -4.73
C ASP A 354 -7.38 11.17 -4.32
N LEU A 355 -7.10 10.21 -5.20
CA LEU A 355 -6.18 9.12 -4.95
C LEU A 355 -4.94 9.25 -5.83
N LYS A 356 -3.81 8.82 -5.29
CA LYS A 356 -2.52 8.77 -5.99
C LYS A 356 -1.69 7.56 -5.59
N ILE A 357 -0.63 7.29 -6.32
CA ILE A 357 0.41 6.35 -5.91
C ILE A 357 1.17 6.94 -4.70
N PRO A 358 1.38 6.17 -3.61
CA PRO A 358 1.94 6.70 -2.37
C PRO A 358 3.40 7.13 -2.49
N ASN A 359 4.24 6.34 -3.17
CA ASN A 359 5.68 6.52 -3.18
C ASN A 359 6.34 5.80 -4.36
N LEU A 360 7.64 6.02 -4.52
CA LEU A 360 8.45 5.48 -5.61
C LEU A 360 8.45 3.94 -5.61
N GLU A 361 8.53 3.29 -4.44
CA GLU A 361 8.54 1.82 -4.37
C GLU A 361 7.28 1.21 -4.99
N VAL A 362 6.12 1.76 -4.65
CA VAL A 362 4.82 1.26 -5.12
C VAL A 362 4.62 1.62 -6.59
N GLU A 363 5.06 2.80 -7.00
CA GLU A 363 5.07 3.21 -8.40
C GLU A 363 5.83 2.21 -9.25
N THR A 364 7.09 1.94 -8.90
CA THR A 364 7.93 0.97 -9.62
C THR A 364 7.29 -0.41 -9.66
N ALA A 365 6.81 -0.91 -8.52
CA ALA A 365 6.18 -2.23 -8.43
C ALA A 365 4.92 -2.37 -9.32
N LEU A 366 4.10 -1.31 -9.39
CA LEU A 366 2.89 -1.30 -10.20
C LEU A 366 3.23 -1.32 -11.69
N PHE A 367 4.20 -0.51 -12.12
CA PHE A 367 4.63 -0.45 -13.51
C PHE A 367 5.33 -1.73 -13.96
N GLU A 368 6.21 -2.32 -13.13
CA GLU A 368 6.81 -3.62 -13.44
C GLU A 368 5.75 -4.70 -13.68
N ASN A 369 4.69 -4.71 -12.86
CA ASN A 369 3.56 -5.64 -13.04
C ASN A 369 2.82 -5.41 -14.37
N LEU A 370 2.55 -4.14 -14.70
CA LEU A 370 1.85 -3.76 -15.93
C LEU A 370 2.67 -4.10 -17.17
N ILE A 371 3.97 -3.78 -17.18
CA ILE A 371 4.87 -4.10 -18.28
C ILE A 371 4.92 -5.62 -18.47
N ALA A 372 5.16 -6.38 -17.40
CA ALA A 372 5.18 -7.84 -17.46
C ALA A 372 3.88 -8.44 -17.99
N ARG A 373 2.73 -7.85 -17.65
CA ARG A 373 1.40 -8.36 -18.04
C ARG A 373 0.97 -7.98 -19.45
N TYR A 374 1.21 -6.73 -19.87
CA TYR A 374 0.63 -6.19 -21.11
C TYR A 374 1.62 -6.09 -22.27
N SER A 375 2.91 -5.89 -22.00
CA SER A 375 3.86 -5.54 -23.06
C SER A 375 4.60 -6.73 -23.69
N LYS A 376 4.64 -7.89 -23.01
CA LYS A 376 5.54 -9.01 -23.35
C LYS A 376 7.02 -8.59 -23.59
N ILE A 377 7.41 -7.38 -23.18
CA ILE A 377 8.79 -6.87 -23.30
C ILE A 377 9.63 -7.60 -22.26
N SER A 378 10.76 -8.16 -22.68
CA SER A 378 11.68 -8.81 -21.76
C SER A 378 12.49 -7.77 -20.99
N PHE A 379 12.98 -8.11 -19.79
CA PHE A 379 13.85 -7.21 -19.03
C PHE A 379 15.09 -6.77 -19.81
N ASN A 380 15.63 -7.64 -20.66
CA ASN A 380 16.77 -7.31 -21.53
C ASN A 380 16.43 -6.23 -22.56
N ASP A 381 15.20 -6.24 -23.09
CA ASP A 381 14.74 -5.21 -24.02
C ASP A 381 14.60 -3.86 -23.30
N ILE A 382 14.14 -3.85 -22.04
CA ILE A 382 14.09 -2.62 -21.23
C ILE A 382 15.48 -2.01 -21.05
N LEU A 383 16.47 -2.84 -20.68
CA LEU A 383 17.87 -2.41 -20.55
C LEU A 383 18.39 -1.81 -21.87
N ASP A 384 18.10 -2.47 -23.00
CA ASP A 384 18.53 -2.03 -24.33
C ASP A 384 17.85 -0.72 -24.75
N TYR A 385 16.53 -0.62 -24.62
CA TYR A 385 15.76 0.59 -24.94
C TYR A 385 16.21 1.79 -24.08
N GLY A 386 16.40 1.61 -22.77
CA GLY A 386 16.85 2.69 -21.89
C GLY A 386 18.27 3.14 -22.22
N SER A 387 19.19 2.20 -22.44
CA SER A 387 20.58 2.50 -22.85
C SER A 387 20.64 3.24 -24.19
N LYS A 388 19.82 2.82 -25.16
CA LYS A 388 19.68 3.48 -26.46
C LYS A 388 19.11 4.89 -26.30
N LEU A 389 18.06 5.06 -25.51
CA LEU A 389 17.43 6.35 -25.28
C LEU A 389 18.41 7.36 -24.68
N LEU A 390 19.15 6.97 -23.64
CA LEU A 390 20.19 7.80 -23.04
C LEU A 390 21.24 8.21 -24.07
N LYS A 391 21.81 7.23 -24.78
CA LYS A 391 22.83 7.45 -25.80
C LYS A 391 22.34 8.42 -26.87
N TYR A 392 21.16 8.19 -27.44
CA TYR A 392 20.63 9.02 -28.52
C TYR A 392 20.27 10.43 -28.06
N THR A 393 19.90 10.59 -26.78
CA THR A 393 19.67 11.90 -26.18
C THR A 393 20.98 12.68 -26.02
N ILE A 394 22.05 12.02 -25.57
CA ILE A 394 23.40 12.62 -25.52
C ILE A 394 23.90 12.97 -26.93
N ASP A 395 23.68 12.10 -27.91
CA ASP A 395 24.10 12.32 -29.31
C ASP A 395 23.29 13.46 -29.97
N GLY A 396 22.06 13.73 -29.52
CA GLY A 396 21.16 14.71 -30.13
C GLY A 396 20.33 14.13 -31.28
N ASP A 397 20.20 12.81 -31.37
CA ASP A 397 19.56 12.12 -32.50
C ASP A 397 18.05 11.93 -32.26
N CYS A 398 17.30 13.01 -32.45
CA CYS A 398 15.84 12.98 -32.29
C CYS A 398 15.13 11.97 -33.19
N LYS A 399 15.71 11.54 -34.31
CA LYS A 399 15.11 10.50 -35.14
C LYS A 399 15.13 9.16 -34.40
N LYS A 400 16.29 8.76 -33.87
CA LYS A 400 16.43 7.50 -33.14
C LYS A 400 15.74 7.50 -31.79
N ILE A 401 15.64 8.65 -31.11
CA ILE A 401 14.82 8.79 -29.89
C ILE A 401 13.37 8.43 -30.17
N LYS A 402 12.79 9.01 -31.23
CA LYS A 402 11.40 8.71 -31.63
C LYS A 402 11.20 7.26 -32.01
N GLU A 403 12.15 6.66 -32.75
CA GLU A 403 12.10 5.24 -33.10
C GLU A 403 12.17 4.35 -31.83
N THR A 404 13.10 4.63 -30.92
CA THR A 404 13.27 3.86 -29.67
C THR A 404 12.04 3.94 -28.77
N LEU A 405 11.49 5.15 -28.59
CA LEU A 405 10.25 5.35 -27.83
C LEU A 405 9.06 4.73 -28.53
N GLY A 406 8.99 4.83 -29.86
CA GLY A 406 7.96 4.19 -30.67
C GLY A 406 7.96 2.67 -30.49
N ASP A 407 9.14 2.05 -30.55
CA ASP A 407 9.33 0.61 -30.36
C ASP A 407 8.95 0.18 -28.94
N TYR A 408 9.42 0.91 -27.91
CA TYR A 408 9.08 0.65 -26.51
C TYR A 408 7.56 0.77 -26.23
N LEU A 409 6.91 1.77 -26.82
CA LEU A 409 5.47 2.03 -26.64
C LEU A 409 4.59 1.16 -27.56
N SER A 410 5.15 0.54 -28.59
CA SER A 410 4.41 -0.24 -29.59
C SER A 410 3.63 -1.44 -29.03
N PRO A 411 4.13 -2.19 -28.01
CA PRO A 411 3.40 -3.33 -27.47
C PRO A 411 2.26 -2.91 -26.54
N ILE A 412 2.21 -1.63 -26.14
CA ILE A 412 1.14 -1.07 -25.32
C ILE A 412 -0.05 -0.75 -26.25
N PRO A 413 -1.21 -1.45 -26.11
CA PRO A 413 -2.39 -1.21 -26.93
C PRO A 413 -2.82 0.26 -26.90
N SER A 414 -3.28 0.80 -28.03
CA SER A 414 -3.60 2.22 -28.18
C SER A 414 -4.68 2.72 -27.21
N ASN A 415 -5.60 1.85 -26.82
CA ASN A 415 -6.64 2.14 -25.82
C ASN A 415 -6.11 2.18 -24.37
N LEU A 416 -4.86 1.77 -24.12
CA LEU A 416 -4.18 1.91 -22.83
C LEU A 416 -3.38 3.22 -22.72
N ARG A 417 -3.16 3.92 -23.84
CA ARG A 417 -2.34 5.12 -23.86
C ARG A 417 -3.10 6.29 -23.22
N GLY A 418 -2.47 6.94 -22.24
CA GLY A 418 -3.00 8.14 -21.61
C GLY A 418 -3.14 9.30 -22.59
N GLN A 419 -4.06 10.20 -22.27
CA GLN A 419 -4.33 11.43 -23.03
C GLN A 419 -3.76 12.67 -22.31
N ASP A 420 -2.78 12.46 -21.42
CA ASP A 420 -2.12 13.51 -20.66
C ASP A 420 -0.59 13.36 -20.72
N GLU A 421 0.09 14.42 -20.31
CA GLU A 421 1.56 14.53 -20.27
C GLU A 421 2.16 13.55 -19.26
N ARG A 422 1.48 13.40 -18.11
CA ARG A 422 1.94 12.59 -16.98
C ARG A 422 2.09 11.12 -17.35
N TYR A 423 1.18 10.57 -18.14
CA TYR A 423 1.29 9.21 -18.65
C TYR A 423 2.63 8.94 -19.35
N TYR A 424 3.04 9.82 -20.26
CA TYR A 424 4.26 9.61 -21.04
C TYR A 424 5.52 9.91 -20.24
N HIS A 425 5.47 10.94 -19.40
CA HIS A 425 6.54 11.22 -18.45
C HIS A 425 6.86 9.95 -17.64
N VAL A 426 5.86 9.37 -16.98
CA VAL A 426 6.07 8.20 -16.12
C VAL A 426 6.62 7.00 -16.92
N LEU A 427 6.10 6.73 -18.12
CA LEU A 427 6.62 5.63 -18.94
C LEU A 427 8.08 5.77 -19.34
N VAL A 428 8.52 6.99 -19.65
CA VAL A 428 9.92 7.27 -20.05
C VAL A 428 10.83 7.29 -18.82
N PHE A 429 10.38 7.87 -17.70
CA PHE A 429 11.07 7.79 -16.42
C PHE A 429 11.35 6.34 -16.04
N MET A 430 10.32 5.50 -16.09
CA MET A 430 10.40 4.08 -15.76
C MET A 430 11.34 3.31 -16.69
N LEU A 431 11.30 3.58 -17.99
CA LEU A 431 12.24 2.96 -18.93
C LEU A 431 13.69 3.23 -18.53
N LEU A 432 14.03 4.48 -18.25
CA LEU A 432 15.38 4.90 -17.87
C LEU A 432 15.77 4.34 -16.49
N TYR A 433 14.86 4.43 -15.53
CA TYR A 433 15.08 3.94 -14.17
C TYR A 433 15.28 2.42 -14.12
N SER A 434 14.43 1.65 -14.82
CA SER A 434 14.56 0.19 -14.93
C SER A 434 15.83 -0.22 -15.67
N ALA A 435 16.30 0.60 -16.61
CA ALA A 435 17.62 0.47 -17.25
C ALA A 435 18.80 0.85 -16.34
N LYS A 436 18.54 1.14 -15.05
CA LYS A 436 19.53 1.55 -14.04
C LYS A 436 20.29 2.82 -14.39
N ILE A 437 19.65 3.71 -15.15
CA ILE A 437 20.16 5.04 -15.49
C ILE A 437 19.83 5.99 -14.33
N HIS A 438 20.77 6.88 -14.01
CA HIS A 438 20.57 7.88 -12.96
C HIS A 438 19.64 8.99 -13.45
N VAL A 439 18.34 8.77 -13.25
CA VAL A 439 17.26 9.67 -13.65
C VAL A 439 16.47 10.13 -12.42
N HIS A 440 16.06 11.39 -12.44
CA HIS A 440 15.22 12.02 -11.43
C HIS A 440 13.93 12.53 -12.08
N SER A 441 12.81 12.37 -11.38
CA SER A 441 11.49 12.83 -11.80
C SER A 441 10.98 13.93 -10.86
N GLU A 442 10.22 14.89 -11.41
CA GLU A 442 9.65 16.04 -10.68
C GLU A 442 10.68 16.81 -9.83
N VAL A 443 11.85 17.09 -10.42
CA VAL A 443 12.96 17.72 -9.68
C VAL A 443 12.62 19.15 -9.30
N HIS A 444 12.52 19.40 -7.99
CA HIS A 444 12.22 20.73 -7.46
C HIS A 444 13.31 21.74 -7.80
N GLY A 445 12.94 22.75 -8.58
CA GLY A 445 13.74 23.92 -8.91
C GLY A 445 13.26 25.18 -8.20
N TYR A 446 13.97 26.29 -8.45
CA TYR A 446 13.66 27.58 -7.82
C TYR A 446 12.30 28.17 -8.24
N LYS A 447 11.86 27.93 -9.48
CA LYS A 447 10.62 28.51 -10.03
C LYS A 447 9.54 27.48 -10.39
N GLY A 448 9.92 26.22 -10.53
CA GLY A 448 9.05 25.11 -10.91
C GLY A 448 9.77 23.76 -10.80
N ASN A 449 9.08 22.69 -11.20
CA ASN A 449 9.62 21.33 -11.14
C ASN A 449 9.87 20.83 -12.56
N ALA A 450 11.08 20.37 -12.84
CA ALA A 450 11.38 19.73 -14.13
C ALA A 450 10.76 18.33 -14.18
N ASP A 451 10.21 17.91 -15.32
CA ASP A 451 9.64 16.57 -15.45
C ASP A 451 10.72 15.51 -15.25
N LEU A 452 11.78 15.55 -16.06
CA LEU A 452 12.88 14.60 -16.01
C LEU A 452 14.24 15.26 -16.06
N ILE A 453 15.14 14.82 -15.18
CA ILE A 453 16.56 15.13 -15.23
C ILE A 453 17.38 13.85 -15.25
N ILE A 454 18.26 13.71 -16.24
CA ILE A 454 19.20 12.60 -16.35
C ILE A 454 20.61 13.14 -16.16
N GLU A 455 21.36 12.55 -15.23
CA GLU A 455 22.74 12.93 -14.96
C GLU A 455 23.68 11.81 -15.42
N GLU A 456 24.47 12.06 -16.46
CA GLU A 456 25.38 11.07 -17.05
C GLU A 456 26.75 11.71 -17.33
N ASN A 457 27.74 11.34 -16.53
CA ASN A 457 29.09 11.91 -16.55
C ASN A 457 29.07 13.45 -16.41
N ASP A 458 29.44 14.18 -17.46
CA ASP A 458 29.42 15.64 -17.49
C ASP A 458 28.19 16.23 -18.17
N ASN A 459 27.24 15.39 -18.60
CA ASN A 459 26.00 15.84 -19.21
C ASN A 459 24.87 15.84 -18.18
N VAL A 460 24.08 16.91 -18.20
CA VAL A 460 22.80 16.99 -17.50
C VAL A 460 21.73 17.20 -18.56
N ILE A 461 20.83 16.24 -18.68
CA ILE A 461 19.76 16.24 -19.66
C ILE A 461 18.47 16.63 -18.93
N ILE A 462 17.84 17.70 -19.35
CA ILE A 462 16.57 18.18 -18.79
C ILE A 462 15.51 17.97 -19.86
N ILE A 463 14.54 17.10 -19.59
CA ILE A 463 13.47 16.76 -20.52
C ILE A 463 12.15 17.26 -19.95
N GLU A 464 11.42 18.01 -20.75
CA GLU A 464 10.01 18.34 -20.48
C GLU A 464 9.12 17.62 -21.49
N PHE A 465 8.00 17.09 -21.01
CA PHE A 465 7.02 16.43 -21.84
C PHE A 465 5.87 17.38 -22.18
N LYS A 466 5.19 17.09 -23.30
CA LYS A 466 3.86 17.65 -23.59
C LYS A 466 3.01 16.62 -24.29
N GLN A 467 1.71 16.64 -24.01
CA GLN A 467 0.74 15.82 -24.73
C GLN A 467 -0.47 16.68 -25.07
N SER A 468 -0.91 16.60 -26.33
CA SER A 468 -2.22 17.12 -26.71
C SER A 468 -2.67 16.59 -28.07
N SER A 469 -3.95 16.23 -28.17
CA SER A 469 -4.61 15.91 -29.45
C SER A 469 -4.93 17.14 -30.31
N LYS A 470 -4.98 18.34 -29.73
CA LYS A 470 -5.41 19.58 -30.41
C LYS A 470 -4.22 20.38 -30.97
N SER A 471 -3.23 20.65 -30.14
CA SER A 471 -2.01 21.39 -30.49
C SER A 471 -1.16 20.70 -31.56
N SER A 472 -0.34 21.47 -32.28
CA SER A 472 0.64 20.92 -33.22
C SER A 472 1.90 20.46 -32.47
N LEU A 473 2.63 19.49 -33.03
CA LEU A 473 3.90 19.03 -32.44
C LEU A 473 4.89 20.18 -32.23
N ASN A 474 5.00 21.09 -33.21
CA ASN A 474 5.92 22.23 -33.12
C ASN A 474 5.54 23.19 -31.99
N TYR A 475 4.25 23.49 -31.82
CA TYR A 475 3.79 24.35 -30.72
C TYR A 475 4.15 23.74 -29.36
N MET A 476 3.87 22.45 -29.16
CA MET A 476 4.18 21.75 -27.92
C MET A 476 5.69 21.69 -27.66
N ILE A 477 6.49 21.50 -28.70
CA ILE A 477 7.95 21.50 -28.58
C ILE A 477 8.46 22.87 -28.11
N ASP A 478 7.95 23.95 -28.69
CA ASP A 478 8.39 25.30 -28.34
C ASP A 478 7.91 25.66 -26.92
N GLU A 479 6.68 25.28 -26.54
CA GLU A 479 6.14 25.43 -25.18
C GLU A 479 6.98 24.69 -24.14
N ALA A 480 7.35 23.44 -24.39
CA ALA A 480 8.21 22.63 -23.51
C ALA A 480 9.58 23.28 -23.30
N LEU A 481 10.22 23.74 -24.38
CA LEU A 481 11.52 24.40 -24.29
C LEU A 481 11.42 25.76 -23.58
N GLU A 482 10.38 26.55 -23.85
CA GLU A 482 10.13 27.81 -23.16
C GLU A 482 9.90 27.60 -21.66
N GLN A 483 9.22 26.53 -21.26
CA GLN A 483 9.06 26.13 -19.86
C GLN A 483 10.40 25.86 -19.20
N ILE A 484 11.29 25.07 -19.82
CA ILE A 484 12.64 24.79 -19.29
C ILE A 484 13.44 26.08 -19.06
N GLU A 485 13.38 27.02 -20.01
CA GLU A 485 14.08 28.31 -19.89
C GLU A 485 13.51 29.19 -18.78
N THR A 486 12.19 29.37 -18.79
CA THR A 486 11.50 30.29 -17.88
C THR A 486 11.64 29.86 -16.42
N GLN A 487 11.63 28.54 -16.20
CA GLN A 487 11.74 27.95 -14.87
C GLN A 487 13.20 27.77 -14.40
N GLU A 488 14.18 28.03 -15.27
CA GLU A 488 15.62 27.98 -14.97
C GLU A 488 16.09 26.63 -14.40
N TYR A 489 15.55 25.51 -14.90
CA TYR A 489 15.88 24.17 -14.36
C TYR A 489 17.39 23.85 -14.38
N GLY A 490 18.13 24.38 -15.36
CA GLY A 490 19.59 24.22 -15.47
C GLY A 490 20.41 24.95 -14.40
N ARG A 491 19.81 25.84 -13.59
CA ARG A 491 20.52 26.78 -12.72
C ARG A 491 21.40 26.11 -11.65
N GLN A 492 21.03 24.91 -11.20
CA GLN A 492 21.77 24.15 -10.20
C GLN A 492 22.99 23.39 -10.78
N TYR A 493 23.12 23.30 -12.11
CA TYR A 493 24.12 22.49 -12.80
C TYR A 493 25.26 23.33 -13.41
N LYS A 494 25.76 24.29 -12.65
CA LYS A 494 26.89 25.15 -13.08
C LYS A 494 28.12 24.27 -13.30
N ASN A 495 28.68 24.30 -14.51
CA ASN A 495 29.82 23.48 -15.00
C ASN A 495 29.48 22.08 -15.55
N LYS A 496 28.22 21.81 -15.89
CA LYS A 496 27.83 20.62 -16.67
C LYS A 496 27.41 21.02 -18.09
N ASN A 497 27.53 20.10 -19.04
CA ASN A 497 26.98 20.26 -20.39
C ASN A 497 25.48 20.04 -20.30
N ILE A 498 24.69 21.07 -20.55
CA ILE A 498 23.24 21.00 -20.40
C ILE A 498 22.62 20.63 -21.74
N ILE A 499 21.78 19.61 -21.75
CA ILE A 499 20.97 19.21 -22.91
C ILE A 499 19.51 19.44 -22.54
N LYS A 500 18.90 20.48 -23.11
CA LYS A 500 17.46 20.77 -22.95
C LYS A 500 16.68 20.02 -24.00
N GLY A 501 15.68 19.26 -23.58
CA GLY A 501 14.89 18.41 -24.46
C GLY A 501 13.41 18.61 -24.31
N ALA A 502 12.73 18.69 -25.44
CA ALA A 502 11.27 18.57 -25.52
C ALA A 502 10.91 17.26 -26.21
N ILE A 503 10.14 16.42 -25.52
CA ILE A 503 9.57 15.20 -26.09
C ILE A 503 8.05 15.33 -26.01
N VAL A 504 7.37 15.32 -27.15
CA VAL A 504 5.94 15.62 -27.20
C VAL A 504 5.17 14.52 -27.90
N PHE A 505 3.94 14.28 -27.45
CA PHE A 505 3.10 13.19 -27.93
C PHE A 505 1.79 13.71 -28.48
N LYS A 506 1.49 13.34 -29.73
CA LYS A 506 0.19 13.62 -30.37
C LYS A 506 -0.33 12.34 -31.01
N ASP A 507 -1.39 11.79 -30.44
CA ASP A 507 -1.99 10.53 -30.88
C ASP A 507 -0.95 9.38 -30.92
N SER A 508 -0.43 9.06 -32.11
CA SER A 508 0.64 8.05 -32.31
C SER A 508 1.96 8.64 -32.81
N GLU A 509 2.03 9.96 -32.95
CA GLU A 509 3.23 10.68 -33.38
C GLU A 509 4.02 11.20 -32.18
N ILE A 510 5.33 11.09 -32.29
CA ILE A 510 6.29 11.59 -31.30
C ILE A 510 7.04 12.76 -31.92
N GLY A 511 7.07 13.90 -31.23
CA GLY A 511 7.93 15.04 -31.53
C GLY A 511 9.15 15.05 -30.60
N CYS A 512 10.28 15.54 -31.11
CA CYS A 512 11.51 15.66 -30.33
C CYS A 512 12.30 16.87 -30.81
N LYS A 513 12.84 17.65 -29.87
CA LYS A 513 13.85 18.68 -30.12
C LYS A 513 14.81 18.74 -28.95
N LEU A 514 16.11 18.80 -29.24
CA LEU A 514 17.18 18.88 -28.25
C LEU A 514 18.04 20.12 -28.54
N ILE A 515 18.42 20.84 -27.49
CA ILE A 515 19.33 22.00 -27.52
C ILE A 515 20.49 21.69 -26.56
N LYS A 516 21.72 21.74 -27.07
CA LYS A 516 22.94 21.57 -26.25
C LYS A 516 23.53 22.94 -25.94
N GLU A 517 23.85 23.19 -24.68
CA GLU A 517 24.49 24.42 -24.17
C GLU A 517 25.93 24.20 -23.73
#